data_AF-A0A7J0D4Z9-F1
#
_entry.id   AF-A0A7J0D4Z9-F1
#
_cell.length_a   1.000
_cell.length_b   1.000
_cell.length_c   1.000
_cell.angle_alpha   90.00
_cell.angle_beta   90.00
_cell.angle_gamma   90.00
#
_symmetry.space_group_name_H-M   'P 1'
#
loop_
_entity.id
_entity.type
_entity.pdbx_description
1 polymer ?
#
loop_
_entity_poly.entity_id
_entity_poly.type
_entity_poly.pdbx_seq_one_letter_code
_entity_poly.pdbx_strand_id
1 'polypeptide(L)'
;MVDHVKAYAQGTKDGYQDKKVENGKEHARLDKAHSDHKAKKQDPKQDEPKQSDPKQGDPKQQGTTVTGPSGQTIVIAPPERGDDGVSTDVKPLLVKEIDANTLNLGTDGARGTVSRKELRNFKQYERKLEAKENHLIKVADACKQLEAAAEDEAKDCQELADQARAVEGGEKLAAKLTRLADAAKAQATEAGELHKRAQRAAEMCKVVLTNIGTRYAPLYKAVVDSDETKLAELRFYNDKGSYAAAA
;
A
#
# COMPACT_ATOMS: atom_id res chain seq x y z
N MET A 1 -45.67 10.63 -32.90
CA MET A 1 -44.92 10.21 -31.69
C MET A 1 -43.72 9.33 -32.08
N VAL A 2 -42.87 9.76 -33.03
CA VAL A 2 -41.73 8.94 -33.54
C VAL A 2 -40.42 9.75 -33.75
N ASP A 3 -40.43 11.09 -33.65
CA ASP A 3 -39.20 11.87 -33.94
C ASP A 3 -38.26 12.07 -32.74
N HIS A 4 -38.73 11.92 -31.50
CA HIS A 4 -37.87 12.10 -30.32
C HIS A 4 -36.96 10.89 -30.00
N VAL A 5 -37.26 9.70 -30.54
CA VAL A 5 -36.49 8.48 -30.24
C VAL A 5 -35.23 8.37 -31.10
N LYS A 6 -35.22 8.97 -32.30
CA LYS A 6 -34.02 8.97 -33.18
C LYS A 6 -32.92 9.91 -32.69
N ALA A 7 -33.26 11.03 -32.05
CA ALA A 7 -32.26 11.98 -31.54
C ALA A 7 -31.44 11.41 -30.37
N TYR A 8 -32.05 10.60 -29.50
CA TYR A 8 -31.37 9.99 -28.35
C TYR A 8 -30.38 8.87 -28.73
N ALA A 9 -30.61 8.21 -29.87
CA ALA A 9 -29.73 7.17 -30.39
C ALA A 9 -28.55 7.72 -31.20
N GLN A 10 -28.69 8.92 -31.79
CA GLN A 10 -27.62 9.58 -32.56
C GLN A 10 -26.64 10.35 -31.66
N GLY A 11 -27.11 11.09 -30.65
CA GLY A 11 -26.24 11.87 -29.76
C GLY A 11 -25.31 11.01 -28.88
N THR A 12 -25.73 9.79 -28.53
CA THR A 12 -24.91 8.83 -27.76
C THR A 12 -23.83 8.15 -28.61
N LYS A 13 -24.03 8.03 -29.92
CA LYS A 13 -23.05 7.42 -30.84
C LYS A 13 -21.98 8.44 -31.28
N ASP A 14 -22.37 9.70 -31.45
CA ASP A 14 -21.48 10.81 -31.84
C ASP A 14 -20.52 11.17 -30.69
N GLY A 15 -21.04 11.40 -29.47
CA GLY A 15 -20.21 11.74 -28.31
C GLY A 15 -19.26 10.63 -27.83
N TYR A 16 -19.54 9.36 -28.18
CA TYR A 16 -18.65 8.24 -27.86
C TYR A 16 -17.51 8.08 -28.87
N GLN A 17 -17.75 8.41 -30.15
CA GLN A 17 -16.70 8.45 -31.16
C GLN A 17 -15.81 9.69 -31.00
N ASP A 18 -16.40 10.85 -30.68
CA ASP A 18 -15.64 12.08 -30.42
C ASP A 18 -14.68 11.93 -29.24
N LYS A 19 -15.11 11.32 -28.12
CA LYS A 19 -14.22 11.00 -26.99
C LYS A 19 -13.10 10.02 -27.33
N LYS A 20 -13.33 9.07 -28.24
CA LYS A 20 -12.27 8.17 -28.72
C LYS A 20 -11.28 8.89 -29.63
N VAL A 21 -11.74 9.81 -30.47
CA VAL A 21 -10.89 10.59 -31.37
C VAL A 21 -10.07 11.62 -30.58
N GLU A 22 -10.64 12.27 -29.56
CA GLU A 22 -9.91 13.15 -28.64
C GLU A 22 -8.86 12.38 -27.83
N ASN A 23 -9.21 11.23 -27.24
CA ASN A 23 -8.24 10.40 -26.53
C ASN A 23 -7.10 9.91 -27.44
N GLY A 24 -7.39 9.61 -28.71
CA GLY A 24 -6.36 9.25 -29.70
C GLY A 24 -5.39 10.40 -30.00
N LYS A 25 -5.89 11.64 -30.07
CA LYS A 25 -5.06 12.84 -30.27
C LYS A 25 -4.21 13.16 -29.03
N GLU A 26 -4.76 12.99 -27.84
CA GLU A 26 -4.04 13.14 -26.56
C GLU A 26 -2.91 12.11 -26.45
N HIS A 27 -3.18 10.84 -26.78
CA HIS A 27 -2.16 9.78 -26.81
C HIS A 27 -1.05 10.07 -27.83
N ALA A 28 -1.40 10.48 -29.05
CA ALA A 28 -0.40 10.85 -30.07
C ALA A 28 0.46 12.05 -29.65
N ARG A 29 -0.12 13.01 -28.91
CA ARG A 29 0.61 14.16 -28.34
C ARG A 29 1.60 13.70 -27.26
N LEU A 30 1.18 12.80 -26.38
CA LEU A 30 2.03 12.26 -25.31
C LEU A 30 3.17 11.39 -25.86
N ASP A 31 2.90 10.57 -26.89
CA ASP A 31 3.92 9.76 -27.56
C ASP A 31 4.97 10.60 -28.30
N LYS A 32 4.52 11.69 -28.95
CA LYS A 32 5.43 12.65 -29.59
C LYS A 32 6.30 13.37 -28.54
N ALA A 33 5.71 13.82 -27.44
CA ALA A 33 6.45 14.44 -26.34
C ALA A 33 7.48 13.48 -25.71
N HIS A 34 7.14 12.18 -25.61
CA HIS A 34 8.06 11.15 -25.14
C HIS A 34 9.22 10.91 -26.12
N SER A 35 8.96 10.94 -27.42
CA SER A 35 9.96 10.78 -28.47
C SER A 35 10.91 11.98 -28.53
N ASP A 36 10.40 13.20 -28.42
CA ASP A 36 11.19 14.43 -28.39
C ASP A 36 12.10 14.51 -27.14
N HIS A 37 11.61 14.02 -25.99
CA HIS A 37 12.40 13.95 -24.76
C HIS A 37 13.47 12.84 -24.80
N LYS A 38 13.23 11.76 -25.56
CA LYS A 38 14.22 10.69 -25.78
C LYS A 38 15.31 11.13 -26.77
N ALA A 39 14.96 11.87 -27.82
CA ALA A 39 15.90 12.42 -28.80
C ALA A 39 16.86 13.45 -28.20
N LYS A 40 16.44 14.21 -27.18
CA LYS A 40 17.31 15.16 -26.45
C LYS A 40 18.37 14.51 -25.56
N LYS A 41 18.39 13.17 -25.42
CA LYS A 41 19.32 12.44 -24.53
C LYS A 41 20.43 11.67 -25.25
N GLN A 42 20.61 11.82 -26.57
CA GLN A 42 21.69 11.18 -27.34
C GLN A 42 22.46 12.31 -28.07
N ASP A 43 23.62 12.77 -27.59
CA ASP A 43 24.99 12.25 -27.86
C ASP A 43 26.07 12.94 -26.96
N PRO A 44 27.35 12.49 -26.88
CA PRO A 44 27.89 11.13 -27.01
C PRO A 44 28.97 10.76 -25.95
N LYS A 45 29.24 9.45 -25.77
CA LYS A 45 30.57 8.80 -25.50
C LYS A 45 30.38 7.26 -25.41
N GLN A 46 30.80 6.51 -26.45
CA GLN A 46 32.00 5.62 -26.51
C GLN A 46 32.05 4.56 -25.40
N ASP A 47 32.12 3.24 -25.60
CA ASP A 47 32.54 2.39 -26.73
C ASP A 47 31.80 1.02 -26.66
N GLU A 48 31.66 0.36 -27.80
CA GLU A 48 31.12 -1.00 -28.00
C GLU A 48 32.28 -2.03 -28.10
N PRO A 49 32.09 -3.36 -27.88
CA PRO A 49 31.29 -4.17 -28.81
C PRO A 49 30.46 -5.36 -28.26
N LYS A 50 29.32 -5.57 -28.95
CA LYS A 50 28.69 -6.82 -29.43
C LYS A 50 27.87 -7.76 -28.53
N GLN A 51 26.55 -7.61 -28.68
CA GLN A 51 25.61 -8.52 -29.36
C GLN A 51 25.22 -9.87 -28.71
N SER A 52 23.98 -9.95 -28.21
CA SER A 52 23.00 -10.98 -28.60
C SER A 52 21.58 -10.60 -28.14
N ASP A 53 20.63 -10.62 -29.08
CA ASP A 53 19.17 -10.60 -28.89
C ASP A 53 18.61 -11.92 -29.51
N PRO A 54 17.36 -12.37 -29.27
CA PRO A 54 16.26 -11.71 -28.54
C PRO A 54 15.49 -12.64 -27.57
N LYS A 55 14.84 -12.10 -26.53
CA LYS A 55 13.49 -12.55 -26.13
C LYS A 55 12.63 -11.40 -25.60
N GLN A 56 11.51 -11.19 -26.26
CA GLN A 56 10.36 -10.38 -25.81
C GLN A 56 9.81 -10.91 -24.48
N GLY A 57 9.48 -10.01 -23.55
CA GLY A 57 8.72 -10.33 -22.35
C GLY A 57 8.76 -9.24 -21.28
N ASP A 58 7.69 -8.45 -21.24
CA ASP A 58 7.18 -7.64 -20.13
C ASP A 58 7.68 -6.19 -19.87
N PRO A 59 6.75 -5.24 -19.63
CA PRO A 59 7.06 -3.84 -19.41
C PRO A 59 7.71 -3.63 -18.03
N LYS A 60 8.97 -3.20 -18.04
CA LYS A 60 9.72 -2.78 -16.85
C LYS A 60 8.96 -1.68 -16.10
N GLN A 61 8.43 -2.01 -14.94
CA GLN A 61 7.92 -1.04 -13.97
C GLN A 61 9.10 -0.21 -13.45
N GLN A 62 9.14 1.07 -13.77
CA GLN A 62 10.21 1.97 -13.33
C GLN A 62 9.99 2.33 -11.85
N GLY A 63 10.96 2.00 -11.00
CA GLY A 63 10.97 2.38 -9.59
C GLY A 63 10.99 3.89 -9.39
N THR A 64 10.46 4.34 -8.26
CA THR A 64 10.43 5.75 -7.89
C THR A 64 11.75 6.13 -7.24
N THR A 65 12.42 7.12 -7.80
CA THR A 65 13.69 7.64 -7.29
C THR A 65 13.42 8.79 -6.32
N VAL A 66 13.87 8.69 -5.07
CA VAL A 66 13.75 9.75 -4.06
C VAL A 66 15.13 10.17 -3.59
N THR A 67 15.44 11.46 -3.65
CA THR A 67 16.69 12.02 -3.12
C THR A 67 16.49 12.42 -1.67
N GLY A 68 17.23 11.77 -0.77
CA GLY A 68 17.24 12.12 0.66
C GLY A 68 18.00 13.43 0.95
N PRO A 69 17.84 14.00 2.16
CA PRO A 69 18.47 15.27 2.54
C PRO A 69 20.01 15.21 2.58
N SER A 70 20.62 14.03 2.54
CA SER A 70 22.07 13.81 2.42
C SER A 70 22.57 13.71 0.97
N GLY A 71 21.70 13.92 -0.03
CA GLY A 71 22.05 13.77 -1.45
C GLY A 71 22.13 12.32 -1.94
N GLN A 72 21.78 11.33 -1.09
CA GLN A 72 21.65 9.94 -1.52
C GLN A 72 20.34 9.71 -2.27
N THR A 73 20.47 9.17 -3.47
CA THR A 73 19.37 8.75 -4.34
C THR A 73 18.95 7.33 -3.99
N ILE A 74 17.75 7.17 -3.42
CA ILE A 74 17.16 5.87 -3.11
C ILE A 74 16.21 5.51 -4.25
N VAL A 75 16.47 4.39 -4.93
CA VAL A 75 15.55 3.82 -5.92
C VAL A 75 14.60 2.88 -5.18
N ILE A 76 13.35 3.29 -5.02
CA ILE A 76 12.30 2.44 -4.46
C ILE A 76 11.76 1.60 -5.61
N ALA A 77 12.13 0.31 -5.63
CA ALA A 77 11.57 -0.63 -6.59
C ALA A 77 10.03 -0.68 -6.43
N PRO A 78 9.27 -0.79 -7.54
CA PRO A 78 7.85 -1.08 -7.46
C PRO A 78 7.65 -2.37 -6.67
N PRO A 79 6.61 -2.49 -5.83
CA PRO A 79 6.33 -3.76 -5.17
C PRO A 79 6.09 -4.82 -6.25
N GLU A 80 6.92 -5.86 -6.27
CA GLU A 80 6.74 -6.96 -7.22
C GLU A 80 5.35 -7.56 -7.06
N ARG A 81 4.62 -7.65 -8.17
CA ARG A 81 3.25 -8.17 -8.19
C ARG A 81 3.32 -9.69 -8.23
N GLY A 82 3.50 -10.34 -7.08
CA GLY A 82 3.33 -11.80 -7.00
C GLY A 82 4.09 -12.54 -5.91
N ASP A 83 5.11 -11.93 -5.31
CA ASP A 83 5.80 -12.48 -4.15
C ASP A 83 5.82 -11.41 -3.06
N ASP A 84 4.97 -11.58 -2.07
CA ASP A 84 4.90 -10.70 -0.91
C ASP A 84 6.06 -10.95 0.07
N GLY A 85 6.97 -11.88 -0.28
CA GLY A 85 8.13 -12.28 0.51
C GLY A 85 7.75 -13.11 1.74
N VAL A 86 6.49 -13.53 1.85
CA VAL A 86 5.96 -14.20 3.03
C VAL A 86 5.54 -15.62 2.66
N SER A 87 6.40 -16.59 2.97
CA SER A 87 6.09 -18.01 2.76
C SER A 87 4.78 -18.38 3.46
N THR A 88 3.86 -19.02 2.74
CA THR A 88 2.60 -19.56 3.27
C THR A 88 2.74 -20.98 3.79
N ASP A 89 3.83 -21.69 3.45
CA ASP A 89 4.18 -22.99 4.03
C ASP A 89 4.98 -22.78 5.32
N VAL A 90 4.28 -22.44 6.41
CA VAL A 90 4.88 -22.25 7.73
C VAL A 90 4.53 -23.42 8.64
N LYS A 91 5.56 -24.14 9.08
CA LYS A 91 5.43 -25.28 9.99
C LYS A 91 5.68 -24.84 11.45
N PRO A 92 4.92 -25.40 12.42
CA PRO A 92 5.15 -25.13 13.83
C PRO A 92 6.53 -25.62 14.28
N LEU A 93 7.19 -24.85 15.13
CA LEU A 93 8.38 -25.32 15.86
C LEU A 93 7.93 -26.16 17.06
N LEU A 94 8.61 -27.27 17.29
CA LEU A 94 8.31 -28.19 18.38
C LEU A 94 9.41 -28.15 19.43
N VAL A 95 9.00 -28.14 20.69
CA VAL A 95 9.90 -28.19 21.84
C VAL A 95 10.13 -29.65 22.21
N LYS A 96 11.40 -30.03 22.34
CA LYS A 96 11.82 -31.34 22.84
C LYS A 96 12.01 -31.31 24.36
N GLU A 97 12.77 -30.33 24.84
CA GLU A 97 13.11 -30.16 26.26
C GLU A 97 13.15 -28.67 26.61
N ILE A 98 12.87 -28.35 27.87
CA ILE A 98 12.92 -26.98 28.41
C ILE A 98 13.83 -26.99 29.62
N ASP A 99 14.73 -26.00 29.65
CA ASP A 99 15.50 -25.68 30.83
C ASP A 99 15.15 -24.28 31.36
N ALA A 100 15.82 -23.88 32.44
CA ALA A 100 15.61 -22.60 33.10
C ALA A 100 15.83 -21.37 32.19
N ASN A 101 16.60 -21.49 31.11
CA ASN A 101 17.02 -20.37 30.25
C ASN A 101 16.76 -20.59 28.75
N THR A 102 16.58 -21.82 28.29
CA THR A 102 16.52 -22.22 26.89
C THR A 102 15.47 -23.31 26.61
N LEU A 103 15.02 -23.33 25.36
CA LEU A 103 14.14 -24.34 24.78
C LEU A 103 14.95 -25.11 23.75
N ASN A 104 15.07 -26.41 23.92
CA ASN A 104 15.68 -27.31 22.93
C ASN A 104 14.61 -27.72 21.92
N LEU A 105 14.84 -27.41 20.65
CA LEU A 105 13.88 -27.66 19.57
C LEU A 105 14.11 -29.05 18.96
N GLY A 106 13.01 -29.76 18.69
CA GLY A 106 13.02 -31.08 18.05
C GLY A 106 12.76 -31.04 16.54
N THR A 107 12.76 -29.86 15.92
CA THR A 107 12.37 -29.68 14.51
C THR A 107 13.59 -29.70 13.59
N ASP A 108 13.62 -30.63 12.63
CA ASP A 108 14.67 -30.73 11.62
C ASP A 108 14.82 -29.42 10.83
N GLY A 109 16.06 -28.94 10.71
CA GLY A 109 16.38 -27.67 10.03
C GLY A 109 16.12 -26.40 10.85
N ALA A 110 15.57 -26.50 12.06
CA ALA A 110 15.51 -25.39 13.00
C ALA A 110 16.84 -25.23 13.77
N ARG A 111 17.09 -24.01 14.26
CA ARG A 111 18.18 -23.79 15.23
C ARG A 111 17.88 -24.66 16.45
N GLY A 112 18.80 -25.56 16.84
CA GLY A 112 18.53 -26.59 17.86
C GLY A 112 18.12 -26.06 19.24
N THR A 113 18.35 -24.78 19.52
CA THR A 113 18.00 -24.13 20.80
C THR A 113 17.49 -22.70 20.58
N VAL A 114 16.53 -22.26 21.42
CA VAL A 114 16.05 -20.87 21.51
C VAL A 114 16.06 -20.42 22.96
N SER A 115 16.67 -19.27 23.27
CA SER A 115 16.65 -18.75 24.64
C SER A 115 15.29 -18.14 25.01
N ARG A 116 14.94 -18.15 26.30
CA ARG A 116 13.74 -17.47 26.83
C ARG A 116 13.76 -15.97 26.53
N LYS A 117 14.94 -15.34 26.50
CA LYS A 117 15.10 -13.93 26.13
C LYS A 117 14.75 -13.68 24.66
N GLU A 118 15.20 -14.54 23.75
CA GLU A 118 14.82 -14.48 22.33
C GLU A 118 13.32 -14.68 22.16
N LEU A 119 12.75 -15.68 22.85
CA LEU A 119 11.31 -15.94 22.80
C LEU A 119 10.48 -14.74 23.27
N ARG A 120 10.92 -14.08 24.36
CA ARG A 120 10.30 -12.85 24.85
C ARG A 120 10.38 -11.72 23.82
N ASN A 121 11.53 -11.55 23.16
CA ASN A 121 11.70 -10.55 22.11
C ASN A 121 10.76 -10.84 20.93
N PHE A 122 10.61 -12.10 20.52
CA PHE A 122 9.64 -12.49 19.48
C PHE A 122 8.21 -12.15 19.90
N LYS A 123 7.82 -12.43 21.15
CA LYS A 123 6.48 -12.10 21.63
C LYS A 123 6.22 -10.59 21.68
N GLN A 124 7.23 -9.79 22.03
CA GLN A 124 7.14 -8.33 21.96
C GLN A 124 7.01 -7.83 20.52
N TYR A 125 7.75 -8.44 19.59
CA TYR A 125 7.65 -8.12 18.17
C TYR A 125 6.26 -8.43 17.61
N GLU A 126 5.69 -9.61 17.93
CA GLU A 126 4.31 -9.98 17.60
C GLU A 126 3.31 -8.90 18.05
N ARG A 127 3.38 -8.46 19.32
CA ARG A 127 2.51 -7.38 19.83
C ARG A 127 2.69 -6.05 19.11
N LYS A 128 3.94 -5.67 18.80
CA LYS A 128 4.21 -4.44 18.05
C LYS A 128 3.65 -4.51 16.62
N LEU A 129 3.70 -5.69 16.01
CA LEU A 129 3.17 -5.93 14.68
C LEU A 129 1.63 -5.90 14.69
N GLU A 130 0.98 -6.47 15.71
CA GLU A 130 -0.47 -6.38 15.93
C GLU A 130 -0.92 -4.92 16.17
N ALA A 131 -0.18 -4.16 16.98
CA ALA A 131 -0.46 -2.73 17.16
C ALA A 131 -0.31 -1.95 15.85
N LYS A 132 0.69 -2.31 15.02
CA LYS A 132 0.92 -1.69 13.71
C LYS A 132 -0.18 -2.05 12.70
N GLU A 133 -0.62 -3.30 12.65
CA GLU A 133 -1.77 -3.74 11.84
C GLU A 133 -3.01 -2.90 12.20
N ASN A 134 -3.37 -2.86 13.49
CA ASN A 134 -4.51 -2.07 13.97
C ASN A 134 -4.39 -0.59 13.64
N HIS A 135 -3.18 -0.03 13.72
CA HIS A 135 -2.95 1.36 13.34
C HIS A 135 -3.15 1.59 11.84
N LEU A 136 -2.66 0.68 10.98
CA LEU A 136 -2.81 0.77 9.54
C LEU A 136 -4.27 0.61 9.10
N ILE A 137 -5.05 -0.25 9.76
CA ILE A 137 -6.50 -0.36 9.54
C ILE A 137 -7.18 0.98 9.84
N LYS A 138 -6.88 1.61 10.99
CA LYS A 138 -7.43 2.93 11.34
C LYS A 138 -7.06 4.01 10.32
N VAL A 139 -5.82 4.00 9.83
CA VAL A 139 -5.37 4.92 8.77
C VAL A 139 -6.15 4.68 7.48
N ALA A 140 -6.33 3.41 7.08
CA ALA A 140 -7.11 3.07 5.90
C ALA A 140 -8.57 3.57 6.01
N ASP A 141 -9.20 3.38 7.17
CA ASP A 141 -10.56 3.86 7.42
C ASP A 141 -10.65 5.39 7.38
N ALA A 142 -9.70 6.08 8.00
CA ALA A 142 -9.63 7.55 7.97
C ALA A 142 -9.44 8.09 6.54
N CYS A 143 -8.57 7.45 5.73
CA CYS A 143 -8.38 7.82 4.33
C CYS A 143 -9.67 7.62 3.52
N LYS A 144 -10.43 6.55 3.78
CA LYS A 144 -11.71 6.31 3.11
C LYS A 144 -12.77 7.37 3.48
N GLN A 145 -12.80 7.80 4.73
CA GLN A 145 -13.67 8.90 5.16
C GLN A 145 -13.25 10.23 4.51
N LEU A 146 -11.94 10.49 4.43
CA LEU A 146 -11.40 11.67 3.77
C LEU A 146 -11.72 11.71 2.27
N GLU A 147 -11.62 10.55 1.59
CA GLU A 147 -12.02 10.40 0.18
C GLU A 147 -13.48 10.78 0.00
N ALA A 148 -14.40 10.19 0.77
CA ALA A 148 -15.83 10.49 0.68
C ALA A 148 -16.13 11.98 0.96
N ALA A 149 -15.54 12.55 2.01
CA ALA A 149 -15.75 13.96 2.35
C ALA A 149 -15.24 14.91 1.24
N ALA A 150 -14.09 14.60 0.63
CA ALA A 150 -13.54 15.39 -0.46
C ALA A 150 -14.35 15.24 -1.77
N GLU A 151 -14.93 14.06 -2.02
CA GLU A 151 -15.87 13.88 -3.14
C GLU A 151 -17.15 14.70 -2.94
N ASP A 152 -17.68 14.75 -1.73
CA ASP A 152 -18.88 15.53 -1.42
C ASP A 152 -18.60 17.03 -1.51
N GLU A 153 -17.47 17.51 -0.95
CA GLU A 153 -17.01 18.90 -1.10
C GLU A 153 -16.85 19.29 -2.58
N ALA A 154 -16.35 18.38 -3.42
CA ALA A 154 -16.22 18.63 -4.85
C ALA A 154 -17.57 18.77 -5.55
N LYS A 155 -18.59 18.00 -5.14
CA LYS A 155 -19.96 18.11 -5.67
C LYS A 155 -20.58 19.44 -5.23
N ASP A 156 -20.49 19.77 -3.95
CA ASP A 156 -21.02 21.02 -3.40
C ASP A 156 -20.39 22.24 -4.09
N CYS A 157 -19.07 22.23 -4.29
CA CYS A 157 -18.38 23.28 -5.04
C CYS A 157 -18.86 23.38 -6.48
N GLN A 158 -19.15 22.26 -7.14
CA GLN A 158 -19.65 22.24 -8.51
C GLN A 158 -21.06 22.82 -8.59
N GLU A 159 -21.96 22.42 -7.67
CA GLU A 159 -23.32 22.94 -7.58
C GLU A 159 -23.33 24.45 -7.31
N LEU A 160 -22.51 24.91 -6.36
CA LEU A 160 -22.35 26.33 -6.06
C LEU A 160 -21.75 27.10 -7.26
N ALA A 161 -20.83 26.49 -8.02
CA ALA A 161 -20.27 27.10 -9.21
C ALA A 161 -21.34 27.33 -10.28
N ASP A 162 -22.24 26.37 -10.46
CA ASP A 162 -23.34 26.47 -11.43
C ASP A 162 -24.39 27.50 -10.99
N GLN A 163 -24.69 27.59 -9.69
CA GLN A 163 -25.51 28.68 -9.13
C GLN A 163 -24.85 30.05 -9.33
N ALA A 164 -23.54 30.16 -9.07
CA ALA A 164 -22.81 31.42 -9.25
C ALA A 164 -22.81 31.88 -10.71
N ARG A 165 -22.79 30.96 -11.69
CA ARG A 165 -22.91 31.31 -13.12
C ARG A 165 -24.28 31.86 -13.50
N ALA A 166 -25.32 31.56 -12.74
CA ALA A 166 -26.67 32.08 -12.98
C ALA A 166 -26.87 33.51 -12.44
N VAL A 167 -25.90 34.05 -11.68
CA VAL A 167 -25.94 35.39 -11.09
C VAL A 167 -25.03 36.33 -11.89
N GLU A 168 -25.54 37.51 -12.22
CA GLU A 168 -24.78 38.55 -12.91
C GLU A 168 -23.53 38.95 -12.10
N GLY A 169 -22.34 38.87 -12.72
CA GLY A 169 -21.06 39.15 -12.08
C GLY A 169 -20.49 38.00 -11.25
N GLY A 170 -21.16 36.84 -11.22
CA GLY A 170 -20.75 35.66 -10.46
C GLY A 170 -19.62 34.83 -11.08
N GLU A 171 -19.10 35.20 -12.26
CA GLU A 171 -18.13 34.42 -13.02
C GLU A 171 -16.82 34.21 -12.27
N LYS A 172 -16.37 35.24 -11.52
CA LYS A 172 -15.16 35.14 -10.69
C LYS A 172 -15.33 34.15 -9.54
N LEU A 173 -16.54 34.08 -8.95
CA LEU A 173 -16.84 33.14 -7.88
C LEU A 173 -16.95 31.72 -8.45
N ALA A 174 -17.68 31.54 -9.55
CA ALA A 174 -17.79 30.27 -10.25
C ALA A 174 -16.42 29.68 -10.64
N ALA A 175 -15.50 30.53 -11.12
CA ALA A 175 -14.14 30.12 -11.46
C ALA A 175 -13.35 29.65 -10.23
N LYS A 176 -13.51 30.31 -9.07
CA LYS A 176 -12.88 29.89 -7.81
C LYS A 176 -13.45 28.57 -7.30
N LEU A 177 -14.77 28.41 -7.35
CA LEU A 177 -15.46 27.19 -6.94
C LEU A 177 -15.10 26.00 -7.82
N THR A 178 -14.97 26.20 -9.14
CA THR A 178 -14.48 25.15 -10.06
C THR A 178 -13.07 24.69 -9.67
N ARG A 179 -12.15 25.62 -9.37
CA ARG A 179 -10.79 25.27 -8.91
C ARG A 179 -10.80 24.54 -7.58
N LEU A 180 -11.68 24.90 -6.66
CA LEU A 180 -11.83 24.24 -5.38
C LEU A 180 -12.37 22.81 -5.57
N ALA A 181 -13.34 22.61 -6.45
CA ALA A 181 -13.85 21.29 -6.82
C ALA A 181 -12.75 20.40 -7.43
N ASP A 182 -11.90 20.95 -8.30
CA ASP A 182 -10.77 20.21 -8.88
C ASP A 182 -9.72 19.83 -7.83
N ALA A 183 -9.42 20.73 -6.88
CA ALA A 183 -8.53 20.44 -5.77
C ALA A 183 -9.11 19.36 -4.84
N ALA A 184 -10.40 19.43 -4.53
CA ALA A 184 -11.10 18.42 -3.72
C ALA A 184 -11.09 17.04 -4.40
N LYS A 185 -11.31 16.97 -5.73
CA LYS A 185 -11.16 15.71 -6.50
C LYS A 185 -9.74 15.15 -6.46
N ALA A 186 -8.73 16.02 -6.54
CA ALA A 186 -7.33 15.60 -6.42
C ALA A 186 -7.06 15.01 -5.02
N GLN A 187 -7.54 15.67 -3.97
CA GLN A 187 -7.45 15.18 -2.60
C GLN A 187 -8.16 13.84 -2.41
N ALA A 188 -9.37 13.67 -2.98
CA ALA A 188 -10.09 12.41 -2.93
C ALA A 188 -9.29 11.27 -3.58
N THR A 189 -8.67 11.55 -4.73
CA THR A 189 -7.81 10.58 -5.44
C THR A 189 -6.61 10.17 -4.59
N GLU A 190 -5.91 11.13 -4.00
CA GLU A 190 -4.76 10.86 -3.12
C GLU A 190 -5.16 10.06 -1.87
N ALA A 191 -6.30 10.41 -1.26
CA ALA A 191 -6.86 9.69 -0.12
C ALA A 191 -7.20 8.23 -0.48
N GLY A 192 -7.82 7.99 -1.63
CA GLY A 192 -8.12 6.65 -2.13
C GLY A 192 -6.86 5.82 -2.42
N GLU A 193 -5.77 6.44 -2.91
CA GLU A 193 -4.48 5.75 -3.05
C GLU A 193 -3.88 5.37 -1.70
N LEU A 194 -3.89 6.30 -0.73
CA LEU A 194 -3.38 6.04 0.61
C LEU A 194 -4.18 4.96 1.32
N HIS A 195 -5.52 4.96 1.19
CA HIS A 195 -6.38 3.88 1.67
C HIS A 195 -5.91 2.51 1.14
N LYS A 196 -5.74 2.38 -0.19
CA LYS A 196 -5.27 1.13 -0.82
C LYS A 196 -3.88 0.70 -0.35
N ARG A 197 -2.98 1.65 -0.09
CA ARG A 197 -1.63 1.35 0.42
C ARG A 197 -1.68 0.89 1.89
N ALA A 198 -2.43 1.60 2.73
CA ALA A 198 -2.59 1.27 4.15
C ALA A 198 -3.26 -0.09 4.34
N GLN A 199 -4.32 -0.39 3.57
CA GLN A 199 -5.00 -1.68 3.61
C GLN A 199 -4.07 -2.84 3.20
N ARG A 200 -3.31 -2.68 2.11
CA ARG A 200 -2.31 -3.69 1.71
C ARG A 200 -1.25 -3.90 2.79
N ALA A 201 -0.76 -2.82 3.40
CA ALA A 201 0.21 -2.92 4.49
C ALA A 201 -0.37 -3.62 5.74
N ALA A 202 -1.65 -3.40 6.05
CA ALA A 202 -2.34 -4.10 7.13
C ALA A 202 -2.44 -5.61 6.85
N GLU A 203 -2.85 -6.00 5.64
CA GLU A 203 -2.90 -7.41 5.25
C GLU A 203 -1.52 -8.07 5.32
N MET A 204 -0.44 -7.38 4.92
CA MET A 204 0.92 -7.90 5.10
C MET A 204 1.27 -8.14 6.57
N CYS A 205 0.92 -7.20 7.46
CA CYS A 205 1.14 -7.38 8.89
C CYS A 205 0.37 -8.60 9.42
N LYS A 206 -0.87 -8.79 8.96
CA LYS A 206 -1.73 -9.92 9.33
C LYS A 206 -1.18 -11.26 8.87
N VAL A 207 -0.68 -11.37 7.64
CA VAL A 207 -0.05 -12.61 7.14
C VAL A 207 1.19 -12.93 7.98
N VAL A 208 2.06 -11.95 8.22
CA VAL A 208 3.25 -12.15 9.06
C VAL A 208 2.87 -12.54 10.50
N LEU A 209 1.84 -11.93 11.09
CA LEU A 209 1.32 -12.32 12.41
C LEU A 209 0.80 -13.75 12.43
N THR A 210 0.06 -14.14 11.40
CA THR A 210 -0.45 -15.51 11.25
C THR A 210 0.70 -16.51 11.17
N ASN A 211 1.74 -16.18 10.41
CA ASN A 211 2.93 -17.01 10.27
C ASN A 211 3.73 -17.12 11.58
N ILE A 212 3.91 -16.00 12.29
CA ILE A 212 4.56 -15.99 13.60
C ILE A 212 3.74 -16.82 14.60
N GLY A 213 2.42 -16.65 14.62
CA GLY A 213 1.51 -17.43 15.45
C GLY A 213 1.65 -18.93 15.18
N THR A 214 1.55 -19.35 13.92
CA THR A 214 1.70 -20.76 13.52
C THR A 214 3.06 -21.33 13.92
N ARG A 215 4.14 -20.57 13.70
CA ARG A 215 5.51 -21.07 13.93
C ARG A 215 5.89 -21.11 15.41
N TYR A 216 5.55 -20.07 16.18
CA TYR A 216 6.10 -19.83 17.51
C TYR A 216 5.09 -20.00 18.66
N ALA A 217 3.78 -20.06 18.39
CA ALA A 217 2.78 -20.28 19.46
C ALA A 217 3.02 -21.55 20.29
N PRO A 218 3.44 -22.69 19.70
CA PRO A 218 3.78 -23.87 20.50
C PRO A 218 4.92 -23.62 21.49
N LEU A 219 5.89 -22.76 21.13
CA LEU A 219 7.00 -22.40 22.02
C LEU A 219 6.50 -21.57 23.22
N TYR A 220 5.62 -20.59 22.97
CA TYR A 220 5.02 -19.79 24.04
C TYR A 220 4.24 -20.66 25.01
N LYS A 221 3.42 -21.58 24.47
CA LYS A 221 2.66 -22.54 25.27
C LYS A 221 3.57 -23.44 26.10
N ALA A 222 4.62 -23.98 25.48
CA ALA A 222 5.57 -24.85 26.18
C ALA A 222 6.27 -24.14 27.35
N VAL A 223 6.59 -22.85 27.21
CA VAL A 223 7.09 -22.04 28.34
C VAL A 223 6.01 -21.85 29.40
N VAL A 224 4.78 -21.53 29.02
CA VAL A 224 3.68 -21.37 30.00
C VAL A 224 3.40 -22.66 30.77
N ASP A 225 3.50 -23.81 30.10
CA ASP A 225 3.20 -25.12 30.67
C ASP A 225 4.39 -25.74 31.44
N SER A 226 5.56 -25.08 31.47
CA SER A 226 6.78 -25.58 32.13
C SER A 226 6.85 -25.20 33.62
N ASP A 227 7.20 -26.17 34.46
CA ASP A 227 7.44 -25.99 35.91
C ASP A 227 8.58 -25.01 36.23
N GLU A 228 9.49 -24.80 35.27
CA GLU A 228 10.61 -23.86 35.39
C GLU A 228 10.20 -22.39 35.19
N THR A 229 8.94 -22.13 34.81
CA THR A 229 8.47 -20.79 34.46
C THR A 229 7.97 -20.02 35.67
N LYS A 230 8.61 -18.86 35.89
CA LYS A 230 8.27 -17.97 37.00
C LYS A 230 6.95 -17.25 36.75
N LEU A 231 6.23 -16.91 37.83
CA LEU A 231 4.93 -16.22 37.76
C LEU A 231 4.93 -14.93 36.92
N ALA A 232 6.01 -14.16 36.96
CA ALA A 232 6.15 -12.95 36.13
C ALA A 232 6.23 -13.26 34.62
N GLU A 233 6.84 -14.39 34.26
CA GLU A 233 6.96 -14.85 32.87
C GLU A 233 5.64 -15.48 32.39
N LEU A 234 4.91 -16.19 33.26
CA LEU A 234 3.55 -16.66 32.99
C LEU A 234 2.62 -15.49 32.62
N ARG A 235 2.63 -14.41 33.40
CA ARG A 235 1.86 -13.20 33.08
C ARG A 235 2.31 -12.63 31.73
N PHE A 236 3.59 -12.61 31.43
CA PHE A 236 4.08 -12.08 30.16
C PHE A 236 3.57 -12.83 28.93
N TYR A 237 3.48 -14.16 28.96
CA TYR A 237 2.98 -14.92 27.80
C TYR A 237 1.45 -15.06 27.76
N ASN A 238 0.77 -15.04 28.92
CA ASN A 238 -0.69 -15.11 29.00
C ASN A 238 -1.40 -13.78 28.80
N ASP A 239 -0.78 -12.66 29.18
CA ASP A 239 -1.41 -11.35 29.11
C ASP A 239 -1.43 -10.86 27.66
N LYS A 240 -2.61 -10.58 27.11
CA LYS A 240 -2.78 -9.98 25.79
C LYS A 240 -2.55 -8.46 25.78
N GLY A 241 -1.75 -7.93 26.71
CA GLY A 241 -1.02 -6.68 26.51
C GLY A 241 -1.51 -5.49 27.32
N SER A 242 -1.52 -5.57 28.65
CA SER A 242 -1.51 -4.36 29.47
C SER A 242 -0.34 -4.35 30.46
N TYR A 243 0.79 -3.82 29.99
CA TYR A 243 1.77 -3.26 30.91
C TYR A 243 1.57 -1.76 30.92
N ALA A 244 0.94 -1.25 31.97
CA ALA A 244 1.02 0.16 32.31
C ALA A 244 2.51 0.55 32.32
N ALA A 245 2.83 1.71 31.73
CA ALA A 245 4.16 2.29 31.84
C ALA A 245 4.52 2.34 33.33
N ALA A 246 5.67 1.78 33.69
CA ALA A 246 6.16 1.83 35.06
C ALA A 246 6.18 3.30 35.51
N ALA A 247 5.43 3.58 36.58
CA ALA A 247 5.40 4.87 37.26
C ALA A 247 6.77 5.19 37.90
#